data_AF-A0A952A5V0-F1
#
_entry.id   AF-A0A952A5V0-F1
#
_cell.length_a   1.000
_cell.length_b   1.000
_cell.length_c   1.000
_cell.angle_alpha   90.00
_cell.angle_beta   90.00
_cell.angle_gamma   90.00
#
_symmetry.space_group_name_H-M   'P 1'
#
loop_
_entity.id
_entity.type
_entity.pdbx_description
1 polymer ?
#
loop_
_entity_poly.entity_id
_entity_poly.type
_entity_poly.pdbx_seq_one_letter_code
_entity_poly.pdbx_strand_id
1 'polypeptide(L)'
;MSTDEKSRAEAVGANFDREMFLHVRERTRKAIDDIAAGIRPGMPEEEAVAMAKQRLRDAEMLRGWHGLHVRFGPNTLKNFGQPSEPGVVLRDNDIFFIDIGPVWQKWEGDGGDTFVVGNDPEMLKAQRDVRELFRRVRAVWLAEGLSGTALYDFAAAEARAMGWELN
;
A
#
# COMPACT_ATOMS: atom_id res chain seq x y z
N MET A 1 -31.99 -1.59 3.76
CA MET A 1 -31.41 -2.91 4.01
C MET A 1 -31.91 -3.43 5.34
N SER A 2 -32.46 -4.65 5.35
CA SER A 2 -32.78 -5.39 6.57
C SER A 2 -31.51 -5.70 7.37
N THR A 3 -31.64 -5.93 8.69
CA THR A 3 -30.54 -6.37 9.56
C THR A 3 -29.86 -7.65 9.04
N ASP A 4 -30.64 -8.55 8.42
CA ASP A 4 -30.13 -9.77 7.77
C ASP A 4 -29.36 -9.51 6.47
N GLU A 5 -29.70 -8.46 5.74
CA GLU A 5 -28.95 -8.07 4.53
C GLU A 5 -27.64 -7.39 4.89
N LYS A 6 -27.61 -6.63 5.99
CA LYS A 6 -26.37 -6.10 6.56
C LYS A 6 -25.45 -7.20 7.09
N SER A 7 -25.99 -8.21 7.80
CA SER A 7 -25.16 -9.31 8.33
C SER A 7 -24.55 -10.16 7.21
N ARG A 8 -25.25 -10.34 6.08
CA ARG A 8 -24.70 -11.00 4.89
C ARG A 8 -23.63 -10.18 4.17
N ALA A 9 -23.69 -8.86 4.23
CA ALA A 9 -22.69 -7.97 3.65
C ALA A 9 -21.41 -7.93 4.50
N GLU A 10 -21.53 -8.07 5.82
CA GLU A 10 -20.41 -8.11 6.78
C GLU A 10 -19.96 -9.56 7.06
N ALA A 11 -19.71 -10.32 5.99
CA ALA A 11 -19.29 -11.72 6.08
C ALA A 11 -17.92 -11.96 5.43
N VAL A 12 -17.28 -13.05 5.84
CA VAL A 12 -16.07 -13.54 5.18
C VAL A 12 -16.43 -14.49 4.03
N GLY A 13 -15.59 -14.52 2.99
CA GLY A 13 -15.80 -15.41 1.84
C GLY A 13 -15.67 -16.90 2.18
N ALA A 14 -16.13 -17.77 1.29
CA ALA A 14 -16.12 -19.24 1.48
C ALA A 14 -14.71 -19.85 1.68
N ASN A 15 -13.65 -19.14 1.28
CA ASN A 15 -12.26 -19.56 1.46
C ASN A 15 -11.59 -18.95 2.69
N PHE A 16 -12.34 -18.31 3.58
CA PHE A 16 -11.75 -17.65 4.73
C PHE A 16 -11.01 -18.62 5.63
N ASP A 17 -9.72 -18.30 5.81
CA ASP A 17 -8.84 -18.99 6.73
C ASP A 17 -7.88 -17.95 7.32
N ARG A 18 -8.01 -17.72 8.63
CA ARG A 18 -7.24 -16.69 9.33
C ARG A 18 -5.73 -16.93 9.23
N GLU A 19 -5.27 -18.17 9.34
CA GLU A 19 -3.85 -18.49 9.30
C GLU A 19 -3.31 -18.23 7.90
N MET A 20 -4.07 -18.59 6.87
CA MET A 20 -3.67 -18.36 5.49
C MET A 20 -3.67 -16.88 5.12
N PHE A 21 -4.62 -16.07 5.60
CA PHE A 21 -4.56 -14.62 5.42
C PHE A 21 -3.37 -13.97 6.13
N LEU A 22 -3.02 -14.44 7.33
CA LEU A 22 -1.81 -13.97 8.02
C LEU A 22 -0.54 -14.40 7.27
N HIS A 23 -0.53 -15.59 6.67
CA HIS A 23 0.55 -16.07 5.83
C HIS A 23 0.70 -15.22 4.56
N VAL A 24 -0.39 -14.96 3.83
CA VAL A 24 -0.36 -14.14 2.61
C VAL A 24 -0.01 -12.69 2.93
N ARG A 25 -0.43 -12.14 4.08
CA ARG A 25 0.05 -10.84 4.55
C ARG A 25 1.58 -10.80 4.67
N GLU A 26 2.18 -11.83 5.27
CA GLU A 26 3.64 -11.90 5.41
C GLU A 26 4.34 -12.01 4.06
N ARG A 27 3.82 -12.84 3.15
CA ARG A 27 4.32 -12.93 1.77
C ARG A 27 4.22 -11.61 1.03
N THR A 28 3.12 -10.87 1.22
CA THR A 28 2.88 -9.57 0.57
C THR A 28 3.89 -8.53 1.05
N ARG A 29 4.13 -8.46 2.36
CA ARG A 29 5.18 -7.59 2.93
C ARG A 29 6.56 -7.94 2.41
N LYS A 30 6.90 -9.23 2.40
CA LYS A 30 8.16 -9.69 1.82
C LYS A 30 8.29 -9.31 0.33
N ALA A 31 7.21 -9.43 -0.46
CA ALA A 31 7.24 -9.04 -1.86
C ALA A 31 7.49 -7.53 -2.03
N ILE A 32 6.87 -6.68 -1.19
CA ILE A 32 7.13 -5.24 -1.17
C ILE A 32 8.60 -4.96 -0.87
N ASP A 33 9.16 -5.59 0.18
CA ASP A 33 10.58 -5.42 0.55
C ASP A 33 11.52 -5.88 -0.58
N ASP A 34 11.24 -7.05 -1.18
CA ASP A 34 12.04 -7.60 -2.28
C ASP A 34 11.99 -6.72 -3.54
N ILE A 35 10.83 -6.11 -3.83
CA ILE A 35 10.67 -5.15 -4.94
C ILE A 35 11.45 -3.87 -4.62
N ALA A 36 11.26 -3.30 -3.43
CA ALA A 36 11.94 -2.07 -3.01
C ALA A 36 13.46 -2.22 -3.05
N ALA A 37 14.01 -3.36 -2.62
CA ALA A 37 15.44 -3.65 -2.66
C ALA A 37 16.04 -3.65 -4.07
N GLY A 38 15.21 -3.82 -5.11
CA GLY A 38 15.64 -3.75 -6.51
C GLY A 38 15.56 -2.35 -7.12
N ILE A 39 14.90 -1.39 -6.47
CA ILE A 39 14.70 -0.03 -6.98
C ILE A 39 15.89 0.85 -6.62
N ARG A 40 16.36 1.65 -7.58
CA ARG A 40 17.55 2.51 -7.43
C ARG A 40 17.42 3.81 -8.22
N PRO A 41 18.11 4.90 -7.82
CA PRO A 41 18.18 6.11 -8.63
C PRO A 41 18.61 5.84 -10.09
N GLY A 42 18.04 6.61 -11.01
CA GLY A 42 18.22 6.45 -12.46
C GLY A 42 17.35 5.36 -13.09
N MET A 43 16.55 4.62 -12.31
CA MET A 43 15.62 3.62 -12.84
C MET A 43 14.35 4.28 -13.40
N PRO A 44 13.93 3.96 -14.64
CA PRO A 44 12.60 4.30 -15.14
C PRO A 44 11.50 3.57 -14.37
N GLU A 45 10.37 4.23 -14.12
CA GLU A 45 9.23 3.64 -13.42
C GLU A 45 8.71 2.37 -14.12
N GLU A 46 8.67 2.36 -15.45
CA GLU A 46 8.24 1.20 -16.22
C GLU A 46 9.16 -0.02 -16.03
N GLU A 47 10.47 0.20 -15.86
CA GLU A 47 11.43 -0.85 -15.53
C GLU A 47 11.15 -1.42 -14.14
N ALA A 48 10.87 -0.54 -13.16
CA ALA A 48 10.52 -0.95 -11.81
C ALA A 48 9.22 -1.76 -11.78
N VAL A 49 8.20 -1.33 -12.53
CA VAL A 49 6.94 -2.08 -12.70
C VAL A 49 7.19 -3.43 -13.35
N ALA A 50 8.01 -3.50 -14.42
CA ALA A 50 8.34 -4.76 -15.08
C ALA A 50 9.09 -5.74 -14.14
N MET A 51 10.06 -5.24 -13.38
CA MET A 51 10.77 -5.99 -12.36
C MET A 51 9.82 -6.49 -11.27
N ALA A 52 8.93 -5.62 -10.76
CA ALA A 52 7.96 -5.99 -9.73
C ALA A 52 7.00 -7.09 -10.22
N LYS A 53 6.52 -7.02 -11.47
CA LYS A 53 5.75 -8.10 -12.09
C LYS A 53 6.53 -9.41 -12.11
N GLN A 54 7.82 -9.37 -12.42
CA GLN A 54 8.64 -10.58 -12.46
C GLN A 54 8.80 -11.19 -11.06
N ARG A 55 9.14 -10.39 -10.06
CA ARG A 55 9.25 -10.84 -8.66
C ARG A 55 7.96 -11.46 -8.15
N LEU A 56 6.81 -10.85 -8.47
CA LEU A 56 5.51 -11.42 -8.11
C LEU A 56 5.20 -12.72 -8.87
N ARG A 57 5.64 -12.89 -10.12
CA ARG A 57 5.51 -14.18 -10.81
C ARG A 57 6.33 -15.26 -10.12
N ASP A 58 7.58 -14.95 -9.80
CA ASP A 58 8.50 -15.89 -9.15
C ASP A 58 7.99 -16.30 -7.76
N ALA A 59 7.25 -15.41 -7.09
CA ALA A 59 6.59 -15.67 -5.81
C ALA A 59 5.19 -16.31 -5.91
N GLU A 60 4.71 -16.62 -7.12
CA GLU A 60 3.36 -17.14 -7.41
C GLU A 60 2.22 -16.22 -6.95
N MET A 61 2.43 -14.92 -7.09
CA MET A 61 1.61 -13.83 -6.55
C MET A 61 1.22 -12.76 -7.59
N LEU A 62 1.56 -12.94 -8.87
CA LEU A 62 1.29 -11.93 -9.90
C LEU A 62 -0.21 -11.68 -10.13
N ARG A 63 -1.04 -12.73 -10.05
CA ARG A 63 -2.49 -12.52 -10.12
C ARG A 63 -2.89 -11.69 -8.92
N GLY A 64 -3.56 -10.56 -9.14
CA GLY A 64 -4.02 -9.67 -8.07
C GLY A 64 -5.50 -9.35 -8.19
N TRP A 65 -6.08 -8.86 -7.10
CA TRP A 65 -7.46 -8.34 -7.07
C TRP A 65 -7.52 -6.84 -7.40
N HIS A 66 -6.39 -6.12 -7.29
CA HIS A 66 -6.17 -4.82 -7.94
C HIS A 66 -4.82 -4.76 -8.67
N GLY A 67 -4.55 -3.62 -9.31
CA GLY A 67 -3.33 -3.39 -10.08
C GLY A 67 -2.07 -3.33 -9.21
N LEU A 68 -0.92 -3.66 -9.81
CA LEU A 68 0.40 -3.41 -9.25
C LEU A 68 0.78 -1.94 -9.53
N HIS A 69 1.02 -1.19 -8.47
CA HIS A 69 1.49 0.19 -8.55
C HIS A 69 2.91 0.28 -7.99
N VAL A 70 3.84 0.76 -8.82
CA VAL A 70 5.14 1.26 -8.40
C VAL A 70 5.22 2.65 -8.99
N ARG A 71 5.19 3.69 -8.15
CA ARG A 71 5.10 5.08 -8.61
C ARG A 71 6.21 5.93 -8.04
N PHE A 72 6.88 6.69 -8.92
CA PHE A 72 8.06 7.50 -8.60
C PHE A 72 7.71 8.99 -8.58
N GLY A 73 8.32 9.74 -7.66
CA GLY A 73 8.27 11.19 -7.56
C GLY A 73 6.87 11.77 -7.83
N PRO A 74 6.68 12.54 -8.92
CA PRO A 74 5.39 13.17 -9.23
C PRO A 74 4.23 12.17 -9.44
N ASN A 75 4.52 10.93 -9.86
CA ASN A 75 3.47 9.91 -10.01
C ASN A 75 2.91 9.46 -8.64
N THR A 76 3.63 9.69 -7.54
CA THR A 76 3.14 9.35 -6.19
C THR A 76 1.87 10.13 -5.80
N LEU A 77 1.60 11.27 -6.46
CA LEU A 77 0.44 12.12 -6.23
C LEU A 77 -0.78 11.76 -7.10
N LYS A 78 -0.65 10.79 -8.00
CA LYS A 78 -1.76 10.37 -8.88
C LYS A 78 -2.76 9.53 -8.09
N ASN A 79 -4.05 9.68 -8.36
CA ASN A 79 -5.06 8.80 -7.79
C ASN A 79 -4.95 7.38 -8.38
N PHE A 80 -5.53 6.37 -7.74
CA PHE A 80 -5.45 4.97 -8.20
C PHE A 80 -6.04 4.76 -9.61
N GLY A 81 -7.11 5.48 -9.95
CA GLY A 81 -7.72 5.45 -11.29
C GLY A 81 -6.97 6.26 -12.35
N GLN A 82 -5.94 7.03 -11.98
CA GLN A 82 -5.16 7.84 -12.92
C GLN A 82 -3.93 7.07 -13.39
N PRO A 83 -3.63 7.04 -14.70
CA PRO A 83 -2.39 6.45 -15.18
C PRO A 83 -1.18 7.28 -14.74
N SER A 84 -0.05 6.60 -14.57
CA SER A 84 1.26 7.24 -14.41
C SER A 84 1.61 8.06 -15.64
N GLU A 85 2.30 9.19 -15.45
CA GLU A 85 3.00 9.87 -16.53
C GLU A 85 4.16 8.98 -17.01
N PRO A 86 4.28 8.73 -18.33
CA PRO A 86 5.32 7.85 -18.86
C PRO A 86 6.70 8.49 -18.79
N GLY A 87 7.74 7.67 -18.64
CA GLY A 87 9.13 8.08 -18.67
C GLY A 87 9.62 8.78 -17.40
N VAL A 88 8.88 8.70 -16.30
CA VAL A 88 9.36 9.17 -14.99
C VAL A 88 10.52 8.27 -14.54
N VAL A 89 11.63 8.91 -14.18
CA VAL A 89 12.85 8.27 -13.69
C VAL A 89 13.07 8.67 -12.25
N LEU A 90 13.36 7.69 -11.39
CA LEU A 90 13.64 7.94 -9.97
C LEU A 90 14.93 8.76 -9.83
N ARG A 91 14.87 9.88 -9.12
CA ARG A 91 16.03 10.78 -8.92
C ARG A 91 16.89 10.33 -7.73
N ASP A 92 18.05 10.96 -7.56
CA ASP A 92 18.96 10.66 -6.42
C ASP A 92 18.39 11.10 -5.06
N ASN A 93 17.53 12.12 -5.06
CA ASN A 93 16.74 12.55 -3.90
C ASN A 93 15.27 12.51 -4.32
N ASP A 94 14.59 11.42 -3.99
CA ASP A 94 13.25 11.16 -4.50
C ASP A 94 12.46 10.21 -3.59
N ILE A 95 11.17 10.13 -3.86
CA ILE A 95 10.21 9.30 -3.13
C ILE A 95 9.51 8.36 -4.10
N PHE A 96 9.17 7.16 -3.62
CA PHE A 96 8.31 6.26 -4.35
C PHE A 96 7.41 5.47 -3.40
N PHE A 97 6.34 4.90 -3.93
CA PHE A 97 5.57 3.90 -3.21
C PHE A 97 5.39 2.63 -4.04
N ILE A 98 5.17 1.53 -3.33
CA ILE A 98 4.72 0.26 -3.88
C ILE A 98 3.36 -0.02 -3.27
N ASP A 99 2.39 -0.40 -4.10
CA ASP A 99 1.07 -0.85 -3.67
C ASP A 99 0.64 -2.06 -4.51
N ILE A 100 0.36 -3.18 -3.83
CA ILE A 100 0.09 -4.47 -4.44
C ILE A 100 -1.05 -5.20 -3.73
N GLY A 101 -1.96 -5.75 -4.55
CA GLY A 101 -3.04 -6.62 -4.10
C GLY A 101 -2.90 -8.04 -4.63
N PRO A 102 -1.82 -8.78 -4.31
CA PRO A 102 -1.57 -10.08 -4.88
C PRO A 102 -2.57 -11.13 -4.37
N VAL A 103 -2.71 -12.21 -5.12
CA VAL A 103 -3.44 -13.41 -4.73
C VAL A 103 -2.48 -14.57 -4.76
N TRP A 104 -2.25 -15.18 -3.60
CA TRP A 104 -1.49 -16.41 -3.52
C TRP A 104 -2.46 -17.58 -3.35
N GLN A 105 -2.44 -18.50 -4.31
CA GLN A 105 -3.46 -19.55 -4.48
C GLN A 105 -4.88 -18.96 -4.58
N LYS A 106 -5.58 -18.86 -3.45
CA LYS A 106 -6.97 -18.36 -3.33
C LYS A 106 -7.15 -17.32 -2.23
N TRP A 107 -6.07 -16.90 -1.59
CA TRP A 107 -6.10 -15.91 -0.52
C TRP A 107 -5.47 -14.60 -1.00
N GLU A 108 -6.18 -13.53 -0.74
CA GLU A 108 -5.81 -12.17 -1.12
C GLU A 108 -4.84 -11.58 -0.10
N GLY A 109 -3.83 -10.91 -0.62
CA GLY A 109 -2.97 -9.98 0.09
C GLY A 109 -3.28 -8.56 -0.35
N ASP A 110 -2.96 -7.61 0.53
CA ASP A 110 -3.08 -6.18 0.27
C ASP A 110 -1.99 -5.50 1.09
N GLY A 111 -1.22 -4.63 0.44
CA GLY A 111 -0.22 -3.86 1.11
C GLY A 111 0.45 -2.85 0.20
N GLY A 112 0.76 -1.71 0.80
CA GLY A 112 1.67 -0.74 0.24
C GLY A 112 2.60 -0.16 1.28
N ASP A 113 3.70 0.42 0.82
CA ASP A 113 4.64 1.15 1.64
C ASP A 113 5.35 2.25 0.83
N THR A 114 5.88 3.24 1.54
CA THR A 114 6.55 4.41 0.99
C THR A 114 8.05 4.34 1.25
N PHE A 115 8.84 4.70 0.26
CA PHE A 115 10.30 4.61 0.25
C PHE A 115 10.90 5.92 -0.23
N VAL A 116 12.09 6.23 0.28
CA VAL A 116 12.84 7.45 -0.06
C VAL A 116 14.26 7.04 -0.43
N VAL A 117 14.78 7.64 -1.48
CA VAL A 117 16.20 7.60 -1.85
C VAL A 117 16.80 9.00 -1.64
N GLY A 118 18.06 9.05 -1.23
CA GLY A 118 18.72 10.30 -0.88
C GLY A 118 18.34 10.82 0.51
N ASN A 119 18.47 12.13 0.70
CA ASN A 119 18.40 12.77 2.02
C ASN A 119 17.47 13.98 2.05
N ASP A 120 16.48 14.05 1.14
CA ASP A 120 15.51 15.14 1.18
C ASP A 120 14.71 15.09 2.50
N PRO A 121 14.76 16.16 3.33
CA PRO A 121 14.17 16.13 4.66
C PRO A 121 12.64 16.08 4.63
N GLU A 122 11.99 16.63 3.61
CA GLU A 122 10.54 16.61 3.48
C GLU A 122 10.04 15.23 3.06
N MET A 123 10.73 14.57 2.12
CA MET A 123 10.41 13.21 1.71
C MET A 123 10.63 12.20 2.85
N LEU A 124 11.75 12.33 3.59
CA LEU A 124 12.00 11.53 4.79
C LEU A 124 10.94 11.76 5.88
N LYS A 125 10.49 13.02 6.04
CA LYS A 125 9.35 13.35 6.92
C LYS A 125 8.09 12.65 6.46
N ALA A 126 7.75 12.72 5.17
CA ALA A 126 6.56 12.09 4.60
C ALA A 126 6.53 10.57 4.83
N GLN A 127 7.64 9.87 4.52
CA GLN A 127 7.76 8.42 4.74
C GLN A 127 7.57 8.05 6.21
N ARG A 128 8.20 8.78 7.13
CA ARG A 128 8.08 8.50 8.57
C ARG A 128 6.65 8.74 9.04
N ASP A 129 6.06 9.86 8.65
CA ASP A 129 4.77 10.29 9.16
C ASP A 129 3.61 9.45 8.62
N VAL A 130 3.64 8.99 7.36
CA VAL A 130 2.60 8.09 6.84
C VAL A 130 2.58 6.75 7.60
N ARG A 131 3.76 6.22 7.96
CA ARG A 131 3.89 5.00 8.78
C ARG A 131 3.45 5.22 10.22
N GLU A 132 3.77 6.38 10.81
CA GLU A 132 3.28 6.77 12.14
C GLU A 132 1.77 6.91 12.16
N LEU A 133 1.19 7.60 11.18
CA LEU A 133 -0.25 7.77 11.01
C LEU A 133 -0.95 6.40 10.96
N PHE A 134 -0.48 5.49 10.10
CA PHE A 134 -1.03 4.14 10.02
C PHE A 134 -0.97 3.42 11.38
N ARG A 135 0.15 3.52 12.12
CA ARG A 135 0.28 2.90 13.44
C ARG A 135 -0.72 3.48 14.46
N ARG A 136 -0.93 4.80 14.48
CA ARG A 136 -1.90 5.46 15.38
C ARG A 136 -3.34 5.06 15.06
N VAL A 137 -3.71 5.13 13.79
CA VAL A 137 -5.05 4.73 13.31
C VAL A 137 -5.32 3.27 13.66
N ARG A 138 -4.36 2.37 13.41
CA ARG A 138 -4.47 0.95 13.77
C ARG A 138 -4.63 0.75 15.28
N ALA A 139 -3.89 1.50 16.10
CA ALA A 139 -3.96 1.38 17.55
C ALA A 139 -5.34 1.75 18.09
N VAL A 140 -5.90 2.87 17.61
CA VAL A 140 -7.25 3.31 18.00
C VAL A 140 -8.32 2.34 17.51
N TRP A 141 -8.23 1.86 16.27
CA TRP A 141 -9.17 0.85 15.77
C TRP A 141 -9.20 -0.42 16.64
N LEU A 142 -8.02 -0.92 17.03
CA LEU A 142 -7.91 -2.10 17.89
C LEU A 142 -8.41 -1.88 19.32
N ALA A 143 -8.24 -0.67 19.86
CA ALA A 143 -8.63 -0.35 21.22
C ALA A 143 -10.12 -0.02 21.36
N GLU A 144 -10.70 0.67 20.36
CA GLU A 144 -12.01 1.30 20.49
C GLU A 144 -13.08 0.72 19.54
N GLY A 145 -12.68 -0.05 18.51
CA GLY A 145 -13.63 -0.64 17.57
C GLY A 145 -14.43 0.40 16.77
N LEU A 146 -13.79 1.52 16.41
CA LEU A 146 -14.44 2.62 15.69
C LEU A 146 -15.09 2.17 14.38
N SER A 147 -16.18 2.84 14.00
CA SER A 147 -16.76 2.71 12.66
C SER A 147 -15.81 3.22 11.59
N GLY A 148 -16.01 2.81 10.33
CA GLY A 148 -15.16 3.27 9.22
C GLY A 148 -15.10 4.80 9.09
N THR A 149 -16.24 5.50 9.23
CA THR A 149 -16.29 6.96 9.21
C THR A 149 -15.52 7.58 10.38
N ALA A 150 -15.75 7.10 11.61
CA ALA A 150 -15.04 7.64 12.78
C ALA A 150 -13.52 7.38 12.71
N LEU A 151 -13.12 6.24 12.15
CA LEU A 151 -11.71 5.91 11.95
C LEU A 151 -11.07 6.81 10.88
N TYR A 152 -11.79 7.14 9.81
CA TYR A 152 -11.32 8.09 8.79
C TYR A 152 -11.23 9.51 9.35
N ASP A 153 -12.24 9.97 10.11
CA ASP A 153 -12.21 11.29 10.75
C ASP A 153 -11.01 11.43 11.70
N PHE A 154 -10.73 10.38 12.48
CA PHE A 154 -9.53 10.29 13.31
C PHE A 154 -8.25 10.36 12.46
N ALA A 155 -8.15 9.55 11.40
CA ALA A 155 -6.99 9.55 10.50
C ALA A 155 -6.75 10.92 9.87
N ALA A 156 -7.82 11.59 9.41
CA ALA A 156 -7.73 12.91 8.81
C ALA A 156 -7.32 13.99 9.82
N ALA A 157 -7.80 13.89 11.07
CA ALA A 157 -7.38 14.79 12.15
C ALA A 157 -5.90 14.60 12.51
N GLU A 158 -5.44 13.36 12.65
CA GLU A 158 -4.04 13.04 12.93
C GLU A 158 -3.12 13.48 11.78
N ALA A 159 -3.52 13.26 10.52
CA ALA A 159 -2.78 13.73 9.35
C ALA A 159 -2.61 15.26 9.37
N ARG A 160 -3.70 16.00 9.62
CA ARG A 160 -3.65 17.47 9.74
C ARG A 160 -2.74 17.93 10.87
N ALA A 161 -2.77 17.25 12.02
CA ALA A 161 -1.87 17.55 13.14
C ALA A 161 -0.39 17.32 12.80
N MET A 162 -0.09 16.41 11.87
CA MET A 162 1.26 16.16 11.32
C MET A 162 1.63 17.12 10.16
N GLY A 163 0.72 17.98 9.73
CA GLY A 163 0.90 18.90 8.61
C GLY A 163 0.58 18.30 7.24
N TRP A 164 -0.21 17.22 7.18
CA TRP A 164 -0.60 16.51 5.95
C TRP A 164 -2.12 16.56 5.73
N GLU A 165 -2.54 16.34 4.49
CA GLU A 165 -3.94 16.16 4.12
C GLU A 165 -4.12 14.78 3.48
N LEU A 166 -5.23 14.11 3.78
CA LEU A 166 -5.58 12.85 3.11
C LEU A 166 -6.34 13.17 1.82
N ASN A 167 -6.00 12.47 0.74
CA ASN A 167 -6.63 12.60 -0.57
C ASN A 167 -8.02 11.96 -0.64
#